data_AF-A0A914WZA1-F1
#
_entry.id   AF-A0A914WZA1-F1
#
_cell.length_a   1.000
_cell.length_b   1.000
_cell.length_c   1.000
_cell.angle_alpha   90.00
_cell.angle_beta   90.00
_cell.angle_gamma   90.00
#
_symmetry.space_group_name_H-M   'P 1'
#
loop_
_entity.id
_entity.type
_entity.pdbx_description
1 polymer ?
#
loop_
_entity_poly.entity_id
_entity_poly.type
_entity_poly.pdbx_seq_one_letter_code
_entity_poly.pdbx_strand_id
1 'polypeptide(L)'
;MIQNIRFNDTTNMLVGLQDSKMLVWCYPSTIYVDSDLLQRTIIDKEIGDFGKSPTLVSFVGNHVTVRRVDGSLISAGVSPFPAALHAYVEKSKWDHALRLCRHIRDEKLWATLAAMAAYAKNLNTAEIAYGAIDEAEKVQLLGEIRSNPNKDVRSADLSVFCGNAQDAEGLLLQSGHIFRAIMLNITLFRWDRALELATKHKMHVDTVLGYRQRYLEEFEKKETHPKFLQYASEVEVDWDTINERITAEYEREKNK
;
A
#
# COMPACT_ATOMS: atom_id res chain seq x y z
N MET A 1 3.79 -19.47 -17.65
CA MET A 1 2.72 -19.69 -16.63
C MET A 1 3.38 -20.30 -15.40
N ILE A 2 3.10 -19.84 -14.18
CA ILE A 2 3.74 -20.38 -12.97
C ILE A 2 3.15 -21.77 -12.69
N GLN A 3 3.98 -22.81 -12.67
CA GLN A 3 3.51 -24.20 -12.61
C GLN A 3 3.54 -24.81 -11.21
N ASN A 4 4.13 -24.11 -10.22
CA ASN A 4 4.15 -24.54 -8.83
C ASN A 4 4.53 -23.36 -7.92
N ILE A 5 3.98 -23.28 -6.71
CA ILE A 5 4.33 -22.28 -5.70
C ILE A 5 4.47 -22.92 -4.31
N ARG A 6 5.39 -22.40 -3.49
CA ARG A 6 5.57 -22.82 -2.10
C ARG A 6 5.98 -21.65 -1.21
N PHE A 7 5.36 -21.55 -0.05
CA PHE A 7 5.77 -20.62 0.99
C PHE A 7 7.01 -21.14 1.72
N ASN A 8 7.82 -20.21 2.21
CA ASN A 8 8.87 -20.49 3.16
C ASN A 8 8.28 -21.00 4.49
N ASP A 9 9.05 -21.78 5.22
CA ASP A 9 8.64 -22.38 6.48
C ASP A 9 8.54 -21.38 7.64
N THR A 10 9.34 -20.32 7.62
CA THR A 10 9.48 -19.38 8.75
C THR A 10 9.11 -17.94 8.39
N THR A 11 9.32 -17.54 7.14
CA THR A 11 9.15 -16.15 6.70
C THR A 11 8.02 -15.99 5.70
N ASN A 12 7.52 -14.77 5.54
CA ASN A 12 6.54 -14.46 4.49
C ASN A 12 7.25 -14.27 3.14
N MET A 13 7.94 -15.32 2.68
CA MET A 13 8.55 -15.43 1.36
C MET A 13 7.84 -16.52 0.57
N LEU A 14 7.72 -16.33 -0.74
CA LEU A 14 7.12 -17.30 -1.65
C LEU A 14 8.11 -17.63 -2.76
N VAL A 15 8.17 -18.90 -3.16
CA VAL A 15 8.91 -19.33 -4.33
C VAL A 15 7.98 -19.93 -5.36
N GLY A 16 8.27 -19.70 -6.64
CA GLY A 16 7.56 -20.29 -7.76
C GLY A 16 8.48 -20.67 -8.90
N LEU A 17 8.03 -21.63 -9.71
CA LEU A 17 8.74 -22.06 -10.91
C LEU A 17 8.01 -21.55 -12.17
N GLN A 18 8.77 -20.89 -13.05
CA GLN A 18 8.30 -20.42 -14.34
C GLN A 18 9.28 -20.82 -15.43
N ASP A 19 8.83 -21.71 -16.34
CA ASP A 19 9.50 -22.22 -17.54
C ASP A 19 10.87 -22.90 -17.28
N SER A 20 11.88 -22.18 -16.77
CA SER A 20 13.16 -22.71 -16.26
C SER A 20 13.80 -21.79 -15.21
N LYS A 21 13.05 -20.81 -14.69
CA LYS A 21 13.48 -19.85 -13.69
C LYS A 21 12.75 -20.10 -12.39
N MET A 22 13.46 -19.86 -11.30
CA MET A 22 12.87 -19.80 -9.98
C MET A 22 12.70 -18.34 -9.59
N LEU A 23 11.45 -17.98 -9.31
CA LEU A 23 11.07 -16.65 -8.84
C LEU A 23 10.90 -16.72 -7.33
N VAL A 24 11.60 -15.86 -6.60
CA VAL A 24 11.47 -15.74 -5.16
C VAL A 24 10.87 -14.37 -4.84
N TRP A 25 9.61 -14.35 -4.44
CA TRP A 25 8.97 -13.17 -3.88
C TRP A 25 9.45 -13.01 -2.43
N CYS A 26 10.30 -12.01 -2.20
CA CYS A 26 10.83 -11.71 -0.88
C CYS A 26 9.75 -11.26 0.11
N TYR A 27 8.69 -10.62 -0.38
CA TYR A 27 7.54 -10.22 0.42
C TYR A 27 6.26 -10.15 -0.44
N PRO A 28 5.51 -11.26 -0.59
CA PRO A 28 4.31 -11.30 -1.44
C PRO A 28 3.24 -10.29 -1.01
N SER A 29 3.18 -9.96 0.28
CA SER A 29 2.26 -8.96 0.85
C SER A 29 2.49 -7.54 0.32
N THR A 30 3.59 -7.29 -0.40
CA THR A 30 3.83 -6.02 -1.11
C THR A 30 2.66 -5.64 -2.00
N ILE A 31 1.94 -6.61 -2.58
CA ILE A 31 0.76 -6.35 -3.43
C ILE A 31 -0.35 -5.56 -2.72
N TYR A 32 -0.46 -5.68 -1.39
CA TYR A 32 -1.45 -4.99 -0.57
C TYR A 32 -0.96 -3.64 -0.04
N VAL A 33 0.26 -3.24 -0.39
CA VAL A 33 0.89 -2.01 0.08
C VAL A 33 1.22 -1.13 -1.12
N ASP A 34 1.90 -1.69 -2.11
CA ASP A 34 2.42 -0.99 -3.27
C ASP A 34 2.55 -2.00 -4.42
N SER A 35 1.54 -2.04 -5.29
CA SER A 35 1.49 -2.99 -6.42
C SER A 35 2.65 -2.80 -7.39
N ASP A 36 3.13 -1.57 -7.54
CA ASP A 36 4.19 -1.21 -8.50
C ASP A 36 5.55 -1.71 -7.99
N LEU A 37 5.73 -1.73 -6.67
CA LEU A 37 6.93 -2.23 -6.02
C LEU A 37 7.06 -3.76 -6.09
N LEU A 38 5.95 -4.48 -6.32
CA LEU A 38 5.92 -5.95 -6.30
C LEU A 38 7.02 -6.56 -7.19
N GLN A 39 7.15 -6.09 -8.44
CA GLN A 39 8.14 -6.62 -9.39
C GLN A 39 9.59 -6.40 -8.91
N ARG A 40 9.84 -5.30 -8.18
CA ARG A 40 11.16 -4.97 -7.64
C ARG A 40 11.52 -5.83 -6.41
N THR A 41 10.55 -6.50 -5.79
CA THR A 41 10.79 -7.43 -4.67
C THR A 41 11.04 -8.88 -5.10
N ILE A 42 10.98 -9.18 -6.41
CA ILE A 42 11.17 -10.53 -6.94
C ILE A 42 12.64 -10.75 -7.26
N ILE A 43 13.23 -11.80 -6.68
CA ILE A 43 14.55 -12.29 -7.05
C ILE A 43 14.36 -13.40 -8.08
N ASP A 44 14.87 -13.14 -9.29
CA ASP A 44 14.92 -14.12 -10.35
C ASP A 44 16.21 -14.91 -10.22
N LYS A 45 16.09 -16.21 -10.04
CA LYS A 45 17.23 -17.12 -10.07
C LYS A 45 17.09 -18.06 -11.25
N GLU A 46 18.02 -17.92 -12.19
CA GLU A 46 18.24 -18.95 -13.19
C GLU A 46 18.82 -20.16 -12.47
N ILE A 47 18.12 -21.28 -12.58
CA ILE A 47 18.61 -22.55 -12.08
C ILE A 47 18.76 -23.43 -13.30
N GLY A 48 19.90 -24.14 -13.36
CA GLY A 48 20.22 -25.02 -14.48
C GLY A 48 19.11 -26.03 -14.76
N ASP A 49 19.21 -26.69 -15.91
CA ASP A 49 18.12 -27.48 -16.50
C ASP A 49 17.48 -28.44 -15.48
N PHE A 50 16.29 -28.08 -15.00
CA PHE A 50 15.51 -28.91 -14.08
C PHE A 50 14.80 -30.06 -14.81
N GLY A 51 14.98 -30.17 -16.12
CA GLY A 51 14.26 -31.10 -16.96
C GLY A 51 12.81 -30.66 -17.16
N LYS A 52 12.02 -31.53 -17.80
CA LYS A 52 10.60 -31.27 -18.07
C LYS A 52 9.82 -31.24 -16.74
N SER A 53 8.81 -30.38 -16.59
CA SER A 53 7.86 -30.42 -15.44
C SER A 53 8.45 -30.61 -14.02
N PRO A 54 9.39 -29.77 -13.54
CA PRO A 54 9.85 -29.84 -12.16
C PRO A 54 8.76 -29.48 -11.15
N THR A 55 8.82 -30.06 -9.95
CA THR A 55 7.86 -29.83 -8.87
C THR A 55 8.55 -29.26 -7.63
N LEU A 56 8.00 -28.19 -7.04
CA LEU A 56 8.50 -27.63 -5.78
C LEU A 56 8.06 -28.51 -4.61
N VAL A 57 9.04 -29.03 -3.87
CA VAL A 57 8.79 -29.89 -2.70
C VAL A 57 8.73 -29.05 -1.44
N SER A 58 9.77 -28.25 -1.17
CA SER A 58 9.88 -27.47 0.07
C SER A 58 10.71 -26.21 -0.11
N PHE A 59 10.45 -25.22 0.74
CA PHE A 59 11.26 -24.02 0.90
C PHE A 59 11.53 -23.82 2.39
N VAL A 60 12.74 -24.16 2.83
CA VAL A 60 13.14 -24.18 4.25
C VAL A 60 14.36 -23.31 4.43
N GLY A 61 14.27 -22.30 5.30
CA GLY A 61 15.33 -21.31 5.48
C GLY A 61 15.71 -20.65 4.16
N ASN A 62 16.96 -20.85 3.72
CA ASN A 62 17.47 -20.34 2.44
C ASN A 62 17.65 -21.43 1.37
N HIS A 63 16.98 -22.58 1.49
CA HIS A 63 17.07 -23.68 0.52
C HIS A 63 15.71 -24.07 -0.03
N VAL A 64 15.65 -24.19 -1.36
CA VAL A 64 14.47 -24.66 -2.09
C VAL A 64 14.77 -26.04 -2.64
N THR A 65 13.93 -27.01 -2.32
CA THR A 65 14.03 -28.37 -2.85
C THR A 65 13.08 -28.56 -4.02
N VAL A 66 13.65 -28.94 -5.16
CA VAL A 66 12.92 -29.21 -6.41
C VAL A 66 13.06 -30.68 -6.74
N ARG A 67 11.95 -31.32 -7.09
CA ARG A 67 11.93 -32.69 -7.60
C ARG A 67 11.83 -32.67 -9.12
N ARG A 68 12.79 -33.33 -9.78
CA ARG A 68 12.83 -33.54 -11.24
C ARG A 68 11.91 -34.71 -11.66
N VAL A 69 11.71 -34.88 -12.97
CA VAL A 69 10.92 -36.01 -13.54
C VAL A 69 11.48 -37.36 -13.17
N ASP A 70 12.81 -37.48 -13.12
CA ASP A 70 13.52 -38.70 -12.76
C ASP A 70 13.40 -39.06 -11.27
N GLY A 71 12.69 -38.23 -10.48
CA GLY A 71 12.50 -38.40 -9.05
C GLY A 71 13.65 -37.85 -8.20
N SER A 72 14.74 -37.37 -8.81
CA SER A 72 15.86 -36.79 -8.09
C SER A 72 15.46 -35.47 -7.39
N LEU A 73 16.02 -35.25 -6.20
CA LEU A 73 15.82 -34.04 -5.43
C LEU A 73 17.04 -33.13 -5.56
N ILE A 74 16.80 -31.87 -5.91
CA ILE A 74 17.83 -30.86 -6.06
C ILE A 74 17.57 -29.74 -5.07
N SER A 75 18.61 -29.37 -4.34
CA SER A 75 18.58 -28.21 -3.45
C SER A 75 19.19 -27.02 -4.15
N ALA A 76 18.42 -25.94 -4.27
CA ALA A 76 18.86 -24.66 -4.76
C ALA A 76 18.90 -23.66 -3.60
N GLY A 77 20.07 -23.07 -3.34
CA GLY A 77 20.19 -21.99 -2.34
C GLY A 77 19.56 -20.69 -2.85
N VAL A 78 18.91 -19.94 -1.98
CA VAL A 78 18.46 -18.57 -2.21
C VAL A 78 19.29 -17.61 -1.37
N SER A 79 19.23 -16.31 -1.68
CA SER A 79 19.87 -15.28 -0.87
C SER A 79 19.36 -15.37 0.58
N PRO A 80 20.26 -15.37 1.59
CA PRO A 80 19.84 -15.40 2.99
C PRO A 80 19.37 -14.03 3.51
N PHE A 81 19.62 -12.95 2.76
CA PHE A 81 19.39 -11.59 3.22
C PHE A 81 17.92 -11.21 3.38
N PRO A 82 16.99 -11.61 2.49
CA PRO A 82 15.56 -11.38 2.73
C PRO A 82 15.08 -12.04 4.03
N ALA A 83 15.48 -13.27 4.32
CA ALA A 83 15.11 -13.95 5.56
C ALA A 83 15.69 -13.23 6.79
N ALA A 84 16.94 -12.76 6.71
CA ALA A 84 17.53 -11.94 7.77
C ALA A 84 16.78 -10.60 7.95
N LEU A 85 16.32 -10.00 6.86
CA LEU A 85 15.53 -8.76 6.87
C LEU A 85 14.19 -8.97 7.59
N HIS A 86 13.46 -10.04 7.27
CA HIS A 86 12.23 -10.45 7.98
C HIS A 86 12.49 -10.56 9.48
N ALA A 87 13.56 -11.26 9.88
CA ALA A 87 13.89 -11.44 11.30
C ALA A 87 14.23 -10.12 12.04
N TYR A 88 14.80 -9.12 11.35
CA TYR A 88 15.01 -7.80 11.93
C TYR A 88 13.70 -7.01 12.04
N VAL A 89 12.85 -7.05 11.03
CA VAL A 89 11.56 -6.34 10.99
C VAL A 89 10.61 -6.88 12.06
N GLU A 90 10.49 -8.22 12.21
CA GLU A 90 9.67 -8.84 13.26
C GLU A 90 10.09 -8.40 14.66
N LYS A 91 11.40 -8.19 14.87
CA LYS A 91 11.96 -7.71 16.14
C LYS A 91 11.98 -6.19 16.25
N SER A 92 11.36 -5.47 15.30
CA SER A 92 11.36 -3.99 15.22
C SER A 92 12.78 -3.37 15.23
N LYS A 93 13.78 -4.10 14.72
CA LYS A 93 15.19 -3.71 14.64
C LYS A 93 15.49 -2.98 13.32
N TRP A 94 14.79 -1.87 13.09
CA TRP A 94 14.84 -1.11 11.84
C TRP A 94 16.23 -0.58 11.48
N ASP A 95 17.02 -0.13 12.47
CA ASP A 95 18.40 0.31 12.24
C ASP A 95 19.30 -0.79 11.70
N HIS A 96 19.10 -2.03 12.17
CA HIS A 96 19.85 -3.19 11.68
C HIS A 96 19.42 -3.57 10.25
N ALA A 97 18.12 -3.51 9.96
CA ALA A 97 17.58 -3.69 8.62
C ALA A 97 18.16 -2.67 7.61
N LEU A 98 18.22 -1.38 8.00
CA LEU A 98 18.83 -0.32 7.17
C LEU A 98 20.33 -0.55 6.96
N ARG A 99 21.07 -0.92 8.01
CA ARG A 99 22.50 -1.24 7.89
C ARG A 99 22.75 -2.42 6.96
N LEU A 100 21.92 -3.46 7.04
CA LEU A 100 21.98 -4.61 6.15
C LEU A 100 21.80 -4.18 4.68
N CYS A 101 20.75 -3.39 4.39
CA CYS A 101 20.48 -2.93 3.03
C CYS A 101 21.59 -2.00 2.49
N ARG A 102 22.12 -1.09 3.32
CA ARG A 102 23.27 -0.22 2.97
C ARG A 102 24.55 -1.01 2.69
N HIS A 103 24.76 -2.12 3.39
CA HIS A 103 25.95 -2.95 3.21
C HIS A 103 25.87 -3.76 1.93
N ILE A 104 24.73 -4.39 1.67
CA ILE A 104 24.54 -5.27 0.50
C ILE A 104 24.36 -4.45 -0.79
N ARG A 105 23.74 -3.27 -0.69
CA ARG A 105 23.46 -2.39 -1.84
C ARG A 105 22.68 -3.07 -2.96
N ASP A 106 21.74 -3.92 -2.58
CA ASP A 106 20.82 -4.60 -3.50
C ASP A 106 19.46 -3.88 -3.51
N GLU A 107 19.05 -3.43 -4.69
CA GLU A 107 17.77 -2.76 -4.93
C GLU A 107 16.58 -3.61 -4.50
N LYS A 108 16.62 -4.93 -4.73
CA LYS A 108 15.50 -5.82 -4.39
C LYS A 108 15.27 -5.92 -2.88
N LEU A 109 16.37 -5.87 -2.13
CA LEU A 109 16.35 -5.86 -0.68
C LEU A 109 15.83 -4.52 -0.14
N TRP A 110 16.22 -3.41 -0.76
CA TRP A 110 15.67 -2.09 -0.45
C TRP A 110 14.17 -1.99 -0.74
N ALA A 111 13.72 -2.50 -1.89
CA ALA A 111 12.30 -2.58 -2.24
C ALA A 111 11.51 -3.41 -1.21
N THR A 112 12.08 -4.55 -0.79
CA THR A 112 11.48 -5.40 0.25
C THR A 112 11.37 -4.65 1.58
N LEU A 113 12.43 -3.92 1.98
CA LEU A 113 12.41 -3.11 3.20
C LEU A 113 11.39 -1.96 3.11
N ALA A 114 11.27 -1.30 1.96
CA ALA A 114 10.30 -0.23 1.75
C ALA A 114 8.86 -0.74 1.96
N ALA A 115 8.50 -1.86 1.35
CA ALA A 115 7.19 -2.48 1.53
C ALA A 115 6.91 -2.88 2.99
N MET A 116 7.89 -3.51 3.66
CA MET A 116 7.78 -3.89 5.07
C MET A 116 7.64 -2.69 6.00
N ALA A 117 8.40 -1.62 5.76
CA ALA A 117 8.38 -0.40 6.56
C ALA A 117 7.07 0.36 6.39
N ALA A 118 6.55 0.45 5.16
CA ALA A 118 5.25 1.05 4.87
C ALA A 118 4.12 0.28 5.58
N TYR A 119 4.10 -1.06 5.46
CA TYR A 119 3.13 -1.90 6.16
C TYR A 119 3.18 -1.76 7.67
N ALA A 120 4.39 -1.72 8.25
CA ALA A 120 4.59 -1.55 9.69
C ALA A 120 4.42 -0.10 10.19
N LYS A 121 4.00 0.81 9.30
CA LYS A 121 3.80 2.24 9.59
C LYS A 121 5.06 2.98 10.07
N ASN A 122 6.25 2.51 9.69
CA ASN A 122 7.51 3.16 10.03
C ASN A 122 7.95 4.14 8.93
N LEU A 123 7.45 5.37 9.04
CA LEU A 123 7.69 6.45 8.06
C LEU A 123 9.18 6.71 7.78
N ASN A 124 10.01 6.80 8.82
CA ASN A 124 11.43 7.13 8.66
C ASN A 124 12.18 6.06 7.86
N THR A 125 11.90 4.79 8.14
CA THR A 125 12.54 3.68 7.42
C THR A 125 12.00 3.59 6.00
N ALA A 126 10.69 3.77 5.81
CA ALA A 126 10.05 3.77 4.50
C ALA A 126 10.64 4.89 3.61
N GLU A 127 10.74 6.12 4.11
CA GLU A 127 11.30 7.27 3.37
C GLU A 127 12.75 7.00 2.91
N ILE A 128 13.60 6.47 3.80
CA ILE A 128 14.98 6.11 3.45
C ILE A 128 15.00 4.99 2.40
N ALA A 129 14.13 3.99 2.54
CA ALA A 129 14.10 2.85 1.64
C ALA A 129 13.55 3.21 0.25
N TYR A 130 12.47 3.98 0.18
CA TYR A 130 11.93 4.54 -1.07
C TYR A 130 12.93 5.49 -1.75
N GLY A 131 13.66 6.28 -0.98
CA GLY A 131 14.75 7.11 -1.50
C GLY A 131 15.91 6.29 -2.06
N ALA A 132 16.21 5.13 -1.48
CA ALA A 132 17.26 4.24 -1.97
C ALA A 132 16.90 3.51 -3.27
N ILE A 133 15.63 3.51 -3.66
CA ILE A 133 15.12 2.90 -4.90
C ILE A 133 14.62 3.95 -5.90
N ASP A 134 15.00 5.22 -5.71
CA ASP A 134 14.69 6.37 -6.58
C ASP A 134 13.20 6.66 -6.79
N GLU A 135 12.35 6.34 -5.81
CA GLU A 135 10.91 6.64 -5.82
C GLU A 135 10.62 8.02 -5.23
N ALA A 136 11.10 9.07 -5.91
CA ALA A 136 11.08 10.46 -5.40
C ALA A 136 9.68 10.96 -5.03
N GLU A 137 8.66 10.63 -5.83
CA GLU A 137 7.26 11.03 -5.56
C GLU A 137 6.74 10.43 -4.25
N LYS A 138 7.04 9.15 -4.00
CA LYS A 138 6.65 8.45 -2.76
C LYS A 138 7.40 9.02 -1.56
N VAL A 139 8.67 9.40 -1.72
CA VAL A 139 9.45 10.07 -0.67
C VAL A 139 8.84 11.43 -0.32
N GLN A 140 8.47 12.23 -1.32
CA GLN A 140 7.81 13.52 -1.10
C GLN A 140 6.51 13.33 -0.33
N LEU A 141 5.66 12.40 -0.77
CA LEU A 141 4.38 12.10 -0.10
C LEU A 141 4.59 11.63 1.35
N LEU A 142 5.56 10.76 1.61
CA LEU A 142 5.90 10.34 2.98
C LEU A 142 6.41 11.52 3.84
N GLY A 143 7.15 12.46 3.23
CA GLY A 143 7.59 13.70 3.86
C GLY A 143 6.40 14.60 4.25
N GLU A 144 5.44 14.76 3.36
CA GLU A 144 4.19 15.50 3.59
C GLU A 144 3.38 14.86 4.72
N ILE A 145 3.21 13.53 4.69
CA ILE A 145 2.55 12.78 5.78
C ILE A 145 3.29 13.02 7.09
N ARG A 146 4.62 12.90 7.12
CA ARG A 146 5.40 13.11 8.35
C ARG A 146 5.24 14.52 8.92
N SER A 147 5.09 15.53 8.06
CA SER A 147 4.95 16.95 8.45
C SER A 147 3.65 17.25 9.22
N ASN A 148 2.64 16.38 9.10
CA ASN A 148 1.36 16.57 9.75
C ASN A 148 1.50 16.37 11.28
N PRO A 149 1.09 17.35 12.12
CA PRO A 149 1.28 17.26 13.57
C PRO A 149 0.45 16.12 14.19
N ASN A 150 -0.75 15.88 13.66
CA ASN A 150 -1.69 14.94 14.24
C ASN A 150 -1.31 13.49 13.91
N LYS A 151 -1.11 12.67 14.94
CA LYS A 151 -0.68 11.26 14.81
C LYS A 151 -1.76 10.38 14.16
N ASP A 152 -3.02 10.60 14.48
CA ASP A 152 -4.13 9.77 13.98
C ASP A 152 -4.33 10.00 12.48
N VAL A 153 -4.23 11.27 12.07
CA VAL A 153 -4.28 11.64 10.66
C VAL A 153 -3.08 11.07 9.92
N ARG A 154 -1.86 11.17 10.47
CA ARG A 154 -0.67 10.53 9.87
C ARG A 154 -0.86 9.04 9.66
N SER A 155 -1.47 8.35 10.63
CA SER A 155 -1.75 6.91 10.52
C SER A 155 -2.80 6.62 9.44
N ALA A 156 -3.80 7.48 9.28
CA ALA A 156 -4.79 7.38 8.22
C ALA A 156 -4.18 7.63 6.85
N ASP A 157 -3.45 8.74 6.67
CA ASP A 157 -2.78 9.10 5.41
C ASP A 157 -1.80 8.02 4.97
N LEU A 158 -1.08 7.41 5.93
CA LEU A 158 -0.21 6.28 5.63
C LEU A 158 -0.97 5.01 5.23
N SER A 159 -2.18 4.82 5.76
CA SER A 159 -3.05 3.71 5.33
C SER A 159 -3.57 3.96 3.91
N VAL A 160 -3.84 5.22 3.54
CA VAL A 160 -4.15 5.62 2.15
C VAL A 160 -2.95 5.37 1.24
N PHE A 161 -1.74 5.75 1.68
CA PHE A 161 -0.50 5.50 0.94
C PHE A 161 -0.31 4.01 0.62
N CYS A 162 -0.67 3.12 1.55
CA CYS A 162 -0.61 1.67 1.34
C CYS A 162 -1.82 1.10 0.56
N GLY A 163 -2.71 1.93 0.00
CA GLY A 163 -3.92 1.48 -0.70
C GLY A 163 -5.06 0.98 0.20
N ASN A 164 -4.91 1.03 1.53
CA ASN A 164 -5.90 0.55 2.50
C ASN A 164 -6.88 1.65 2.89
N ALA A 165 -7.74 2.01 1.94
CA ALA A 165 -8.63 3.15 2.06
C ALA A 165 -9.82 2.94 3.02
N GLN A 166 -10.14 1.69 3.36
CA GLN A 166 -11.14 1.35 4.39
C GLN A 166 -10.58 1.56 5.80
N ASP A 167 -9.34 1.11 6.04
CA ASP A 167 -8.66 1.30 7.32
C ASP A 167 -8.40 2.79 7.58
N ALA A 168 -8.01 3.54 6.55
CA ALA A 168 -7.85 5.00 6.64
C ALA A 168 -9.16 5.69 7.06
N GLU A 169 -10.29 5.34 6.44
CA GLU A 169 -11.60 5.86 6.82
C GLU A 169 -11.94 5.51 8.27
N GLY A 170 -11.74 4.26 8.68
CA GLY A 170 -12.00 3.80 10.04
C GLY A 170 -11.20 4.58 11.09
N LEU A 171 -9.91 4.82 10.84
CA LEU A 171 -9.04 5.61 11.72
C LEU A 171 -9.51 7.06 11.83
N LEU A 172 -9.89 7.70 10.73
CA LEU A 172 -10.40 9.08 10.72
C LEU A 172 -11.73 9.19 11.47
N LEU A 173 -12.64 8.23 11.29
CA LEU A 173 -13.92 8.22 12.00
C LEU A 173 -13.74 7.99 13.51
N GLN A 174 -12.84 7.09 13.91
CA GLN A 174 -12.54 6.83 15.33
C GLN A 174 -11.91 8.05 16.03
N SER A 175 -11.06 8.79 15.33
CA SER A 175 -10.42 10.02 15.82
C SER A 175 -11.32 11.26 15.71
N GLY A 176 -12.52 11.13 15.12
CA GLY A 176 -13.49 12.22 14.99
C GLY A 176 -13.22 13.17 13.82
N HIS A 177 -12.27 12.85 12.93
CA HIS A 177 -11.94 13.60 11.72
C HIS A 177 -12.90 13.25 10.57
N ILE A 178 -14.19 13.50 10.79
CA ILE A 178 -15.27 13.12 9.86
C ILE A 178 -15.15 13.88 8.53
N PHE A 179 -14.82 15.17 8.56
CA PHE A 179 -14.63 15.97 7.34
C PHE A 179 -13.54 15.36 6.44
N ARG A 180 -12.37 15.01 7.00
CA ARG A 180 -11.32 14.29 6.25
C ARG A 180 -11.77 12.94 5.73
N ALA A 181 -12.59 12.19 6.48
CA ALA A 181 -13.15 10.93 6.00
C ALA A 181 -14.09 11.12 4.78
N ILE A 182 -14.87 12.20 4.77
CA ILE A 182 -15.71 12.58 3.62
C ILE A 182 -14.83 12.96 2.43
N MET A 183 -13.86 13.87 2.64
CA MET A 183 -12.94 14.31 1.59
C MET A 183 -12.13 13.15 1.00
N LEU A 184 -11.69 12.21 1.84
CA LEU A 184 -11.00 10.99 1.40
C LEU A 184 -11.87 10.15 0.44
N ASN A 185 -13.16 10.02 0.73
CA ASN A 185 -14.07 9.28 -0.15
C ASN A 185 -14.36 10.04 -1.45
N ILE A 186 -14.41 11.37 -1.41
CA ILE A 186 -14.52 12.22 -2.61
C ILE A 186 -13.28 12.05 -3.50
N THR A 187 -12.07 12.16 -2.96
CA THR A 187 -10.83 12.04 -3.73
C THR A 187 -10.63 10.65 -4.33
N LEU A 188 -11.17 9.62 -3.68
CA LEU A 188 -11.16 8.24 -4.18
C LEU A 188 -12.37 7.90 -5.07
N PHE A 189 -13.18 8.90 -5.45
CA PHE A 189 -14.40 8.74 -6.27
C PHE A 189 -15.44 7.76 -5.69
N ARG A 190 -15.41 7.53 -4.37
CA ARG A 190 -16.38 6.71 -3.63
C ARG A 190 -17.59 7.55 -3.22
N TRP A 191 -18.29 8.06 -4.23
CA TRP A 191 -19.37 9.05 -4.09
C TRP A 191 -20.51 8.62 -3.14
N ASP A 192 -21.02 7.40 -3.29
CA ASP A 192 -22.07 6.88 -2.42
C ASP A 192 -21.65 6.86 -0.95
N ARG A 193 -20.40 6.46 -0.69
CA ARG A 193 -19.86 6.40 0.67
C ARG A 193 -19.65 7.80 1.24
N ALA A 194 -19.15 8.73 0.44
CA ALA A 194 -19.01 10.13 0.83
C ALA A 194 -20.36 10.74 1.23
N LEU A 195 -21.40 10.51 0.42
CA LEU A 195 -22.77 11.00 0.69
C LEU A 195 -23.38 10.33 1.92
N GLU A 196 -23.18 9.03 2.10
CA GLU A 196 -23.63 8.31 3.30
C GLU A 196 -22.99 8.88 4.58
N LEU A 197 -21.68 9.12 4.57
CA LEU A 197 -20.98 9.72 5.71
C LEU A 197 -21.48 11.13 6.00
N ALA A 198 -21.61 11.96 4.96
CA ALA A 198 -22.10 13.34 5.08
C ALA A 198 -23.52 13.40 5.65
N THR A 199 -24.43 12.57 5.16
CA THR A 199 -25.83 12.51 5.63
C THR A 199 -25.95 11.94 7.04
N LYS A 200 -25.23 10.86 7.35
CA LYS A 200 -25.22 10.23 8.67
C LYS A 200 -24.75 11.19 9.77
N HIS A 201 -23.70 11.95 9.49
CA HIS A 201 -23.15 12.91 10.44
C HIS A 201 -23.74 14.32 10.30
N LYS A 202 -24.61 14.55 9.31
CA LYS A 202 -25.22 15.85 8.99
C LYS A 202 -24.18 16.96 8.78
N MET A 203 -23.12 16.66 8.05
CA MET A 203 -22.01 17.58 7.77
C MET A 203 -21.60 17.52 6.30
N HIS A 204 -21.29 18.67 5.70
CA HIS A 204 -20.68 18.79 4.36
C HIS A 204 -21.42 18.05 3.23
N VAL A 205 -22.75 17.95 3.29
CA VAL A 205 -23.56 17.34 2.21
C VAL A 205 -23.46 18.18 0.93
N ASP A 206 -23.58 19.50 1.07
CA ASP A 206 -23.33 20.50 0.02
C ASP A 206 -21.98 20.30 -0.68
N THR A 207 -20.93 20.03 0.11
CA THR A 207 -19.57 19.81 -0.38
C THR A 207 -19.52 18.56 -1.26
N VAL A 208 -20.11 17.45 -0.83
CA VAL A 208 -20.17 16.21 -1.63
C VAL A 208 -20.93 16.43 -2.93
N LEU A 209 -22.07 17.12 -2.89
CA LEU A 209 -22.87 17.45 -4.06
C LEU A 209 -22.11 18.34 -5.04
N GLY A 210 -21.44 19.39 -4.53
CA GLY A 210 -20.64 20.29 -5.35
C GLY A 210 -19.49 19.58 -6.05
N TYR A 211 -18.68 18.80 -5.33
CA TYR A 211 -17.59 18.02 -5.94
C TYR A 211 -18.11 17.02 -6.97
N ARG A 212 -19.28 16.41 -6.72
CA ARG A 212 -19.92 15.51 -7.69
C ARG A 212 -20.39 16.24 -8.95
N GLN A 213 -20.99 17.43 -8.79
CA GLN A 213 -21.42 18.25 -9.91
C GLN A 213 -20.23 18.67 -10.77
N ARG A 214 -19.16 19.19 -10.15
CA ARG A 214 -17.93 19.58 -10.85
C ARG A 214 -17.29 18.40 -11.58
N TYR A 215 -17.27 17.23 -10.95
CA TYR A 215 -16.79 16.00 -11.59
C TYR A 215 -17.61 15.66 -12.83
N LEU A 216 -18.94 15.71 -12.77
CA LEU A 216 -19.80 15.39 -13.92
C LEU A 216 -19.70 16.43 -15.04
N GLU A 217 -19.56 17.71 -14.70
CA GLU A 217 -19.36 18.80 -15.65
C GLU A 217 -18.06 18.62 -16.45
N GLU A 218 -16.97 18.19 -15.82
CA GLU A 218 -15.70 17.90 -16.47
C GLU A 218 -15.80 16.78 -17.52
N PHE A 219 -16.73 15.83 -17.33
CA PHE A 219 -17.01 14.75 -18.28
C PHE A 219 -18.22 15.03 -19.19
N GLU A 220 -18.79 16.24 -19.16
CA GLU A 220 -19.99 16.64 -19.90
C GLU A 220 -21.20 15.70 -19.67
N LYS A 221 -21.30 15.14 -18.46
CA LYS A 221 -22.36 14.22 -18.06
C LYS A 221 -23.36 14.90 -17.14
N LYS A 222 -24.59 14.39 -17.15
CA LYS A 222 -25.65 14.79 -16.21
C LYS A 222 -25.74 13.80 -15.06
N GLU A 223 -26.17 14.29 -13.91
CA GLU A 223 -26.41 13.41 -12.77
C GLU A 223 -27.56 12.45 -13.08
N THR A 224 -27.33 11.17 -12.81
CA THR A 224 -28.28 10.08 -13.04
C THR A 224 -28.58 9.33 -11.75
N HIS A 225 -27.78 9.55 -10.71
CA HIS A 225 -27.90 8.82 -9.47
C HIS A 225 -29.09 9.34 -8.63
N PRO A 226 -30.09 8.50 -8.30
CA PRO A 226 -31.33 8.95 -7.67
C PRO A 226 -31.12 9.69 -6.34
N LYS A 227 -30.20 9.20 -5.49
CA LYS A 227 -29.88 9.84 -4.21
C LYS A 227 -29.33 11.25 -4.39
N PHE A 228 -28.44 11.44 -5.37
CA PHE A 228 -27.83 12.75 -5.62
C PHE A 228 -28.84 13.74 -6.19
N LEU A 229 -29.73 13.28 -7.08
CA LEU A 229 -30.84 14.11 -7.59
C LEU A 229 -31.80 14.56 -6.50
N GLN A 230 -32.09 13.69 -5.52
CA GLN A 230 -32.93 14.04 -4.38
C GLN A 230 -32.27 15.11 -3.51
N TYR A 231 -31.01 14.92 -3.11
CA TYR A 231 -30.35 15.90 -2.24
C TYR A 231 -30.00 17.20 -2.97
N ALA A 232 -29.76 17.16 -4.28
CA ALA A 232 -29.52 18.36 -5.08
C ALA A 232 -30.75 19.28 -5.22
N SER A 233 -31.97 18.76 -5.02
CA SER A 233 -33.16 19.61 -4.99
C SER A 233 -33.42 20.23 -3.60
N GLU A 234 -32.85 19.64 -2.55
CA GLU A 234 -33.00 20.08 -1.16
C GLU A 234 -31.88 21.02 -0.69
N VAL A 235 -30.68 20.92 -1.29
CA VAL A 235 -29.46 21.63 -0.85
C VAL A 235 -28.90 22.46 -1.99
N GLU A 236 -28.82 23.77 -1.77
CA GLU A 236 -28.16 24.70 -2.69
C GLU A 236 -26.62 24.57 -2.57
N VAL A 237 -25.95 24.41 -3.71
CA VAL A 237 -24.49 24.32 -3.78
C VAL A 237 -23.93 25.71 -4.05
N ASP A 238 -23.33 26.30 -3.02
CA ASP A 238 -22.58 27.55 -3.13
C ASP A 238 -21.09 27.30 -2.85
N TRP A 239 -20.25 27.52 -3.86
CA TRP A 239 -18.83 27.23 -3.77
C TRP A 239 -18.07 28.17 -2.84
N ASP A 240 -18.52 29.41 -2.69
CA ASP A 240 -17.84 30.37 -1.82
C ASP A 240 -17.99 29.93 -0.35
N THR A 241 -19.21 29.62 0.08
CA THR A 241 -19.45 29.08 1.44
C THR A 241 -18.84 27.69 1.66
N ILE A 242 -18.84 26.82 0.65
CA ILE A 242 -18.15 25.52 0.74
C ILE A 242 -16.65 25.73 0.98
N ASN A 243 -16.00 26.59 0.20
CA ASN A 243 -14.57 26.86 0.33
C ASN A 243 -14.22 27.44 1.70
N GLU A 244 -15.02 28.39 2.22
CA GLU A 244 -14.86 28.95 3.56
C GLU A 244 -15.00 27.88 4.67
N ARG A 245 -15.95 26.95 4.54
CA ARG A 245 -16.09 25.85 5.51
C ARG A 245 -14.93 24.87 5.45
N ILE A 246 -14.45 24.56 4.25
CA ILE A 246 -13.29 23.68 4.05
C ILE A 246 -12.04 24.29 4.69
N THR A 247 -11.77 25.57 4.46
CA THR A 247 -10.62 26.26 5.07
C THR A 247 -10.73 26.29 6.58
N ALA A 248 -11.92 26.60 7.12
CA ALA A 248 -12.17 26.60 8.55
C ALA A 248 -11.93 25.22 9.21
N GLU A 249 -12.35 24.12 8.57
CA GLU A 249 -12.09 22.77 9.09
C GLU A 249 -10.59 22.43 9.09
N TYR A 250 -9.85 22.78 8.03
CA TYR A 250 -8.39 22.57 8.01
C TYR A 250 -7.64 23.41 9.06
N GLU A 251 -8.09 24.65 9.32
CA GLU A 251 -7.54 25.47 10.40
C GLU A 251 -7.85 24.89 11.78
N ARG A 252 -9.08 24.41 11.97
CA ARG A 252 -9.49 23.75 13.22
C ARG A 252 -8.66 22.50 13.50
N GLU A 253 -8.31 21.74 12.47
CA GLU A 253 -7.47 20.55 12.60
C GLU A 253 -6.00 20.88 12.86
N LYS A 254 -5.47 22.01 12.38
CA LYS A 254 -4.10 22.46 12.70
C LYS A 254 -3.96 22.92 14.15
N ASN A 255 -5.04 23.41 14.76
CA ASN A 255 -5.06 23.94 16.11
C ASN A 255 -5.38 22.89 17.20
N LYS A 256 -5.60 21.63 16.81
CA LYS A 256 -5.83 20.48 17.70
C LYS A 256 -4.57 19.61 17.80
#